data_AF-A0A8X6VUG6-F1
#
_entry.id   AF-A0A8X6VUG6-F1
#
_cell.length_a   1.000
_cell.length_b   1.000
_cell.length_c   1.000
_cell.angle_alpha   90.00
_cell.angle_beta   90.00
_cell.angle_gamma   90.00
#
_symmetry.space_group_name_H-M   'P 1'
#
loop_
_entity.id
_entity.type
_entity.pdbx_description
1 polymer ?
#
loop_
_entity_poly.entity_id
_entity_poly.type
_entity_poly.pdbx_seq_one_letter_code
_entity_poly.pdbx_strand_id
1 'polypeptide(L)'
;MDGMQMYTVLSQEKTTSPYFQGVYSRDTLPPLQENMCAIVNSDDSSQPGTHWLALFVNDKRELEFYDSFGQPPVFYNISTTTYLDVLWNSKVFQSPTSNVCGHNTVFTFYSNAAKAILCIIF
;
A
#
# COMPACT_ATOMS: atom_id res chain seq x y z
N MET A 1 -4.43 -10.13 -9.42
CA MET A 1 -5.53 -9.79 -8.49
C MET A 1 -5.98 -8.39 -8.84
N ASP A 2 -7.27 -8.17 -9.06
CA ASP A 2 -7.82 -6.85 -9.32
C ASP A 2 -8.15 -6.10 -8.01
N GLY A 3 -8.49 -4.81 -8.13
CA GLY A 3 -8.77 -3.95 -6.99
C GLY A 3 -9.94 -4.43 -6.13
N MET A 4 -10.98 -5.03 -6.73
CA MET A 4 -12.14 -5.53 -5.99
C MET A 4 -11.79 -6.79 -5.19
N GLN A 5 -11.00 -7.68 -5.77
CA GLN A 5 -10.47 -8.85 -5.07
C GLN A 5 -9.61 -8.44 -3.87
N MET A 6 -8.70 -7.47 -4.04
CA MET A 6 -7.88 -6.95 -2.94
C MET A 6 -8.72 -6.31 -1.85
N TYR A 7 -9.69 -5.47 -2.23
CA TYR A 7 -10.63 -4.87 -1.28
C TYR A 7 -11.35 -5.93 -0.46
N THR A 8 -11.89 -6.95 -1.13
CA THR A 8 -12.66 -8.03 -0.49
C THR A 8 -11.80 -8.78 0.54
N VAL A 9 -10.58 -9.19 0.16
CA VAL A 9 -9.68 -9.92 1.05
C VAL A 9 -9.28 -9.07 2.27
N LEU A 10 -8.83 -7.83 2.03
CA LEU A 10 -8.27 -6.99 3.10
C LEU A 10 -9.32 -6.44 4.06
N SER A 11 -10.55 -6.19 3.57
CA SER A 11 -11.66 -5.70 4.41
C SER A 11 -12.30 -6.79 5.28
N GLN A 12 -12.20 -8.06 4.88
CA GLN A 12 -12.81 -9.18 5.60
C GLN A 12 -11.86 -9.86 6.57
N GLU A 13 -10.56 -9.76 6.33
CA GLU A 13 -9.55 -10.42 7.16
C GLU A 13 -9.33 -9.66 8.48
N LYS A 14 -9.45 -10.37 9.61
CA LYS A 14 -9.43 -9.79 10.96
C LYS A 14 -8.13 -9.05 11.26
N THR A 15 -7.02 -9.53 10.72
CA THR A 15 -5.69 -8.94 10.91
C THR A 15 -5.57 -7.59 10.20
N THR A 16 -6.19 -7.44 9.03
CA THR A 16 -5.98 -6.29 8.14
C THR A 16 -7.10 -5.26 8.22
N SER A 17 -8.35 -5.68 8.44
CA SER A 17 -9.52 -4.80 8.38
C SER A 17 -9.50 -3.60 9.34
N PRO A 18 -8.90 -3.66 10.55
CA PRO A 18 -8.81 -2.48 11.42
C PRO A 18 -7.90 -1.37 10.88
N TYR A 19 -6.95 -1.73 10.02
CA TYR A 19 -5.95 -0.82 9.44
C TYR A 19 -6.24 -0.52 7.97
N PHE A 20 -7.22 -1.19 7.36
CA PHE A 20 -7.49 -1.08 5.93
C PHE A 20 -8.40 0.09 5.62
N GLN A 21 -7.82 1.13 5.02
CA GLN A 21 -8.56 2.32 4.63
C GLN A 21 -9.28 2.13 3.29
N GLY A 22 -8.66 1.42 2.34
CA GLY A 22 -9.30 1.12 1.06
C GLY A 22 -8.34 0.89 -0.10
N VAL A 23 -8.93 0.80 -1.29
CA VAL A 23 -8.24 0.74 -2.58
C VAL A 23 -8.54 2.03 -3.33
N TYR A 24 -7.50 2.72 -3.81
CA TYR A 24 -7.60 4.02 -4.47
C TYR A 24 -6.82 4.03 -5.78
N SER A 25 -7.19 4.94 -6.69
CA SER A 25 -6.28 5.41 -7.75
C SER A 25 -5.39 6.52 -7.20
N ARG A 26 -4.22 6.75 -7.81
CA ARG A 26 -3.24 7.72 -7.26
C ARG A 26 -3.78 9.14 -7.07
N ASP A 27 -4.70 9.58 -7.91
CA ASP A 27 -5.37 10.89 -7.91
C ASP A 27 -6.51 10.98 -6.89
N THR A 28 -7.00 9.83 -6.42
CA THR A 28 -8.11 9.72 -5.45
C THR A 28 -7.64 9.33 -4.05
N LEU A 29 -6.33 9.12 -3.86
CA LEU A 29 -5.74 8.75 -2.58
C LEU A 29 -5.87 9.92 -1.59
N PRO A 30 -6.66 9.78 -0.51
CA PRO A 30 -6.65 10.76 0.57
C PRO A 30 -5.36 10.66 1.41
N PRO A 31 -4.99 11.69 2.18
CA PRO A 31 -3.96 11.56 3.20
C PRO A 31 -4.29 10.40 4.15
N LEU A 32 -3.33 9.51 4.36
CA LEU A 32 -3.49 8.39 5.29
C LEU A 32 -3.21 8.86 6.72
N GLN A 33 -4.05 8.40 7.65
CA GLN A 33 -3.83 8.62 9.08
C GLN A 33 -2.80 7.64 9.64
N GLU A 34 -2.31 7.89 10.85
CA GLU A 34 -1.48 6.95 11.59
C GLU A 34 -2.18 5.61 11.75
N ASN A 35 -1.40 4.53 11.70
CA ASN A 35 -1.88 3.15 11.74
C ASN A 35 -2.94 2.86 10.66
N MET A 36 -2.79 3.45 9.47
CA MET A 36 -3.64 3.13 8.33
C MET A 36 -2.80 2.66 7.16
N CYS A 37 -3.37 1.73 6.41
CA CYS A 37 -2.82 1.22 5.18
C CYS A 37 -3.82 1.42 4.03
N ALA A 38 -3.29 1.58 2.82
CA ALA A 38 -4.08 1.60 1.59
C ALA A 38 -3.39 0.86 0.46
N ILE A 39 -4.20 0.33 -0.45
CA ILE A 39 -3.73 -0.15 -1.75
C ILE A 39 -3.98 0.95 -2.77
N VAL A 40 -2.98 1.22 -3.61
CA VAL A 40 -3.03 2.33 -4.56
C VAL A 40 -2.70 1.82 -5.95
N ASN A 41 -3.53 2.16 -6.93
CA ASN A 41 -3.20 1.97 -8.32
C ASN A 41 -2.26 3.11 -8.78
N SER A 42 -1.24 2.77 -9.56
CA SER A 42 -0.30 3.75 -10.12
C SER A 42 -0.94 4.73 -11.10
N ASP A 43 -2.07 4.36 -11.71
CA ASP A 43 -2.76 5.20 -12.67
C ASP A 43 -3.85 6.03 -12.01
N ASP A 44 -4.25 7.09 -12.72
CA ASP A 44 -5.39 7.92 -12.36
C ASP A 44 -6.71 7.13 -12.47
N SER A 45 -7.74 7.59 -11.77
CA SER A 45 -9.08 7.00 -11.77
C SER A 45 -9.74 6.90 -13.14
N SER A 46 -9.29 7.72 -14.10
CA SER A 46 -9.74 7.70 -15.50
C SER A 46 -9.06 6.64 -16.38
N GLN A 47 -8.07 5.94 -15.84
CA GLN A 47 -7.21 5.00 -16.56
C GLN A 47 -7.50 3.55 -16.13
N PRO A 48 -7.15 2.55 -16.96
CA PRO A 48 -7.50 1.15 -16.70
C PRO A 48 -6.81 0.52 -15.48
N GLY A 49 -5.76 1.15 -14.96
CA GLY A 49 -5.05 0.73 -13.76
C GLY A 49 -4.00 -0.34 -14.05
N THR A 50 -2.74 0.07 -14.15
CA THR A 50 -1.65 -0.79 -14.65
C THR A 50 -0.81 -1.46 -13.57
N HIS A 51 -0.72 -0.89 -12.37
CA HIS A 51 0.16 -1.39 -11.32
C HIS A 51 -0.38 -1.10 -9.91
N TRP A 52 -0.06 -1.96 -8.96
CA TRP A 52 -0.56 -1.86 -7.58
C TRP A 52 0.59 -1.62 -6.61
N LEU A 53 0.34 -0.69 -5.68
CA LEU A 53 1.25 -0.21 -4.65
C LEU A 53 0.58 -0.42 -3.28
N ALA A 54 1.38 -0.60 -2.23
CA ALA A 54 0.88 -0.63 -0.86
C ALA A 54 1.51 0.49 -0.04
N LEU A 55 0.69 1.24 0.68
CA LEU A 55 1.10 2.31 1.58
C LEU A 55 0.68 1.93 2.99
N PHE A 56 1.55 2.17 3.96
CA PHE A 56 1.27 2.05 5.38
C PHE A 56 1.86 3.25 6.12
N VAL A 57 1.08 3.86 7.00
CA VAL A 57 1.56 4.92 7.88
C VAL A 57 1.57 4.38 9.30
N ASN A 58 2.73 4.40 9.94
CA ASN A 58 2.86 3.95 11.33
C ASN A 58 2.41 5.03 12.33
N ASP A 59 2.49 4.71 13.62
CA ASP A 59 2.17 5.59 14.75
C ASP A 59 3.08 6.83 14.85
N LYS A 60 4.22 6.83 14.17
CA LYS A 60 5.17 7.96 14.12
C LYS A 60 5.00 8.83 12.88
N ARG A 61 3.92 8.65 12.11
CA ARG A 61 3.67 9.33 10.83
C ARG A 61 4.78 9.10 9.80
N GLU A 62 5.46 7.95 9.86
CA GLU A 62 6.38 7.50 8.83
C GLU A 62 5.60 6.69 7.78
N LEU A 63 5.80 7.02 6.50
CA LEU A 63 5.19 6.30 5.39
C LEU A 63 6.11 5.15 4.96
N GLU A 64 5.63 3.92 5.10
CA GLU A 64 6.17 2.75 4.42
C GLU A 64 5.48 2.58 3.06
N PHE A 65 6.24 2.76 1.99
CA PHE A 65 5.80 2.59 0.62
C PHE A 65 6.37 1.29 0.02
N TYR A 66 5.50 0.46 -0.54
CA TYR A 66 5.89 -0.77 -1.20
C TYR A 66 5.53 -0.75 -2.68
N ASP A 67 6.56 -1.02 -3.49
CA ASP A 67 6.45 -1.29 -4.91
C ASP A 67 7.25 -2.54 -5.25
N SER A 68 6.63 -3.53 -5.89
CA SER A 68 7.33 -4.74 -6.33
C SER A 68 8.45 -4.48 -7.37
N PHE A 69 8.45 -3.33 -8.05
CA PHE A 69 9.53 -2.91 -8.94
C PHE A 69 10.59 -2.03 -8.27
N GLY A 70 10.45 -1.76 -6.97
CA GLY A 70 11.42 -1.03 -6.17
C GLY A 70 11.52 0.47 -6.49
N GLN A 71 10.51 1.04 -7.12
CA GLN A 71 10.46 2.47 -7.42
C GLN A 71 10.04 3.27 -6.18
N PRO A 72 10.58 4.50 -6.01
CA PRO A 72 10.16 5.39 -4.94
C PRO A 72 8.79 6.04 -5.23
N PRO A 73 8.09 6.60 -4.22
CA PRO A 73 6.80 7.28 -4.41
C PRO A 73 6.80 8.38 -5.47
N VAL A 74 7.91 9.12 -5.58
CA VAL A 74 8.09 10.22 -6.55
C VAL A 74 7.97 9.76 -8.00
N PHE A 75 8.32 8.49 -8.30
CA PHE A 75 8.16 7.91 -9.64
C PHE A 75 6.69 7.92 -10.10
N TYR A 76 5.75 7.77 -9.16
CA TYR A 76 4.32 7.69 -9.43
C TYR A 76 3.57 9.02 -9.19
N ASN A 77 4.29 10.09 -8.84
CA ASN A 77 3.71 11.37 -8.39
C ASN A 77 2.85 11.26 -7.13
N ILE A 78 3.18 10.34 -6.22
CA ILE A 78 2.50 10.24 -4.93
C ILE A 78 3.10 11.28 -3.98
N SER A 79 2.25 12.18 -3.48
CA SER A 79 2.66 13.21 -2.51
C SER A 79 3.00 12.58 -1.16
N THR A 80 4.17 12.91 -0.63
CA THR A 80 4.63 12.44 0.68
C THR A 80 4.81 13.58 1.70
N THR A 81 4.45 14.80 1.31
CA THR A 81 4.68 16.04 2.09
C THR A 81 3.98 16.06 3.46
N THR A 82 3.00 15.20 3.68
CA THR A 82 2.23 15.09 4.93
C THR A 82 2.86 14.14 5.95
N TYR A 83 3.94 13.43 5.60
CA TYR A 83 4.60 12.42 6.44
C TYR A 83 5.95 12.91 6.96
N LEU A 84 6.36 12.43 8.13
CA LEU A 84 7.62 12.85 8.77
C LEU A 84 8.85 12.18 8.15
N ASP A 85 8.70 10.93 7.74
CA ASP A 85 9.70 10.18 6.99
C ASP A 85 9.03 9.27 5.95
N VAL A 86 9.82 8.82 4.97
CA VAL A 86 9.37 7.97 3.87
C VAL A 86 10.37 6.84 3.65
N LEU A 87 9.93 5.62 3.93
CA LEU A 87 10.66 4.40 3.68
C LEU A 87 10.10 3.71 2.44
N TRP A 88 10.96 3.16 1.60
CA TRP A 88 10.54 2.32 0.48
C TRP A 88 11.54 1.19 0.23
N ASN A 89 11.08 0.13 -0.43
CA ASN A 89 11.99 -0.90 -0.91
C ASN A 89 12.62 -0.47 -2.24
N SER A 90 13.94 -0.55 -2.36
CA SER A 90 14.66 -0.32 -3.63
C SER A 90 14.95 -1.61 -4.41
N LYS A 91 14.69 -2.76 -3.79
CA LYS A 91 14.88 -4.07 -4.41
C LYS A 91 13.68 -4.44 -5.28
N VAL A 92 13.96 -4.95 -6.47
CA VAL A 92 12.96 -5.52 -7.39
C VAL A 92 12.59 -6.92 -6.91
N PHE A 93 11.30 -7.14 -6.68
CA PHE A 93 10.72 -8.42 -6.27
C PHE A 93 9.86 -9.08 -7.35
N GLN A 94 9.59 -8.38 -8.46
CA GLN A 94 8.75 -8.88 -9.55
C GLN A 94 9.38 -8.61 -10.92
N SER A 95 9.26 -9.59 -11.82
CA SER A 95 9.57 -9.41 -13.24
C SER A 95 8.59 -8.44 -13.90
N PRO A 96 9.03 -7.52 -14.79
CA PRO A 96 8.15 -6.59 -15.52
C PRO A 96 7.02 -7.27 -16.33
N THR A 97 7.18 -8.55 -16.68
CA THR A 97 6.21 -9.33 -17.47
C THR A 97 5.20 -10.11 -16.61
N SER A 98 5.35 -10.06 -15.29
CA SER A 98 4.49 -10.81 -14.37
C SER A 98 3.26 -10.00 -13.96
N ASN A 99 2.13 -10.68 -13.72
CA ASN A 99 0.86 -10.07 -13.30
C ASN A 99 0.53 -10.37 -11.82
N VAL A 100 1.54 -10.35 -10.95
CA VAL A 100 1.43 -10.76 -9.53
C VAL A 100 1.51 -9.59 -8.53
N CYS A 101 1.58 -8.34 -9.01
CA CYS A 101 1.73 -7.17 -8.14
C CYS A 101 0.60 -7.03 -7.12
N GLY A 102 -0.63 -7.38 -7.50
CA GLY A 102 -1.77 -7.43 -6.57
C GLY A 102 -1.61 -8.47 -5.44
N HIS A 103 -0.94 -9.59 -5.68
CA HIS A 103 -0.66 -10.57 -4.61
C HIS A 103 0.45 -10.09 -3.68
N ASN A 104 1.51 -9.50 -4.26
CA ASN A 104 2.63 -8.96 -3.51
C ASN A 104 2.17 -7.83 -2.57
N THR A 105 1.32 -6.92 -3.05
CA THR A 105 0.78 -5.83 -2.25
C THR A 105 -0.11 -6.31 -1.11
N VAL A 106 -0.99 -7.29 -1.34
CA VAL A 106 -1.78 -7.93 -0.26
C VAL A 106 -0.87 -8.59 0.79
N PHE A 107 0.17 -9.30 0.37
CA PHE A 107 1.11 -9.95 1.29
C PHE A 107 1.87 -8.93 2.14
N THR A 108 2.39 -7.85 1.53
CA THR A 108 3.08 -6.78 2.25
C THR A 108 2.14 -6.08 3.23
N PHE A 109 0.91 -5.79 2.79
CA PHE A 109 -0.12 -5.22 3.66
C PHE A 109 -0.34 -6.08 4.90
N TYR A 110 -0.60 -7.37 4.72
CA TYR A 110 -0.85 -8.30 5.81
C TYR A 110 0.32 -8.34 6.79
N SER A 111 1.55 -8.34 6.27
CA SER A 111 2.77 -8.33 7.07
C SER A 111 2.88 -7.07 7.94
N ASN A 112 2.53 -5.90 7.41
CA ASN A 112 2.57 -4.65 8.16
C ASN A 112 1.42 -4.53 9.17
N ALA A 113 0.20 -4.96 8.81
CA ALA A 113 -0.91 -5.03 9.76
C ALA A 113 -0.59 -5.99 10.94
N ALA A 114 0.05 -7.12 10.68
CA ALA A 114 0.49 -8.05 11.72
C ALA A 114 1.58 -7.43 12.64
N LYS A 115 2.53 -6.66 12.09
CA LYS A 115 3.52 -5.92 12.90
C LYS A 115 2.85 -4.86 13.77
N ALA A 116 1.89 -4.11 13.24
CA ALA A 116 1.16 -3.10 14.00
C ALA A 116 0.45 -3.72 15.22
N ILE A 117 -0.19 -4.88 15.05
CA ILE A 117 -0.80 -5.64 16.16
C ILE A 117 0.26 -6.03 17.20
N LEU A 118 1.43 -6.51 16.77
CA LEU A 118 2.51 -6.91 17.69
C LEU A 118 3.10 -5.72 18.46
N CYS A 119 3.19 -4.53 17.85
CA CYS A 119 3.67 -3.32 18.51
C CYS A 119 2.67 -2.74 19.52
N ILE A 120 1.36 -3.02 19.40
CA ILE A 120 0.33 -2.57 20.36
C ILE A 120 0.29 -3.46 21.63
N ILE A 121 0.93 -4.64 21.61
CA ILE A 121 0.87 -5.63 22.70
C ILE A 121 2.04 -5.46 23.71
N PHE A 122 2.92 -4.46 23.56
CA PHE A 122 4.03 -4.18 24.48
C PHE A 122 3.98 -2.78 25.08
#